data_AF-A0A7L0A8P3-F1
#
_entry.id   AF-A0A7L0A8P3-F1
#
_cell.length_a   1.000
_cell.length_b   1.000
_cell.length_c   1.000
_cell.angle_alpha   90.00
_cell.angle_beta   90.00
_cell.angle_gamma   90.00
#
_symmetry.space_group_name_H-M   'P 1'
#
loop_
_entity.id
_entity.type
_entity.pdbx_description
1 polymer ?
#
loop_
_entity_poly.entity_id
_entity_poly.type
_entity_poly.pdbx_seq_one_letter_code
_entity_poly.pdbx_strand_id
1 'polypeptide(L)'
;KPRLDSEGCPAQQNWTEGQEGVLACRAKGRPEPEVKCSKDGNSIAAGIPYPADRAHAGTYRCRATNALGTAERNVTVWVQHGPAGVTVRALPSANVTRGSGFTVDCGAEALPAPTYTWALPPAPNLRLAADNRSVTVTRATTANRGVYTCTASNRHGRRAGSVVVRVDESWLAVLVALGALGAVTALGLAVAGGYYLKTTACKKGEYNVRDAEGSSEAACLHRHRDNRGDIFGIQLTQP
;
A
#
# COMPACT_ATOMS: atom_id res chain seq x y z
N LYS A 1 6.81 -47.53 39.10
CA LYS A 1 6.52 -47.14 37.70
C LYS A 1 6.87 -45.66 37.49
N PRO A 2 7.34 -45.23 36.30
CA PRO A 2 7.72 -43.84 36.04
C PRO A 2 6.53 -42.88 36.20
N ARG A 3 6.82 -41.62 36.53
CA ARG A 3 5.85 -40.53 36.67
C ARG A 3 6.40 -39.23 36.12
N LEU A 4 5.60 -38.54 35.30
CA LEU A 4 5.90 -37.22 34.73
C LEU A 4 4.96 -36.19 35.37
N ASP A 5 5.36 -35.63 36.51
CA ASP A 5 4.58 -34.61 37.23
C ASP A 5 4.85 -33.19 36.70
N SER A 6 4.04 -32.22 37.11
CA SER A 6 4.13 -30.84 36.61
C SER A 6 5.38 -30.10 37.08
N GLU A 7 5.98 -30.55 38.18
CA GLU A 7 7.23 -29.98 38.70
C GLU A 7 8.42 -30.44 37.87
N GLY A 8 8.49 -31.74 37.54
CA GLY A 8 9.58 -32.32 36.75
C GLY A 8 9.41 -32.07 35.25
N CYS A 9 8.17 -32.06 34.76
CA CYS A 9 7.85 -31.91 33.35
C CYS A 9 6.64 -30.96 33.17
N PRO A 10 6.84 -29.64 33.26
CA PRO A 10 5.78 -28.65 33.08
C PRO A 10 5.10 -28.81 31.72
N ALA A 11 3.76 -28.74 31.70
CA ALA A 11 2.97 -28.90 30.47
C ALA A 11 3.15 -27.74 29.48
N GLN A 12 3.62 -26.58 29.95
CA GLN A 12 3.88 -25.40 29.12
C GLN A 12 5.23 -24.80 29.50
N GLN A 13 6.04 -24.45 28.51
CA GLN A 13 7.36 -23.86 28.69
C GLN A 13 7.54 -22.70 27.71
N ASN A 14 8.12 -21.61 28.18
CA ASN A 14 8.39 -20.42 27.38
C ASN A 14 9.89 -20.29 27.16
N TRP A 15 10.32 -20.32 25.91
CA TRP A 15 11.68 -19.99 25.50
C TRP A 15 11.70 -18.62 24.83
N THR A 16 12.88 -18.03 24.67
CA THR A 16 13.07 -16.75 23.99
C THR A 16 13.95 -16.98 22.77
N GLU A 17 13.52 -16.51 21.60
CA GLU A 17 14.27 -16.61 20.34
C GLU A 17 15.69 -16.04 20.51
N GLY A 18 16.69 -16.80 20.06
CA GLY A 18 18.11 -16.46 20.14
C GLY A 18 18.78 -16.74 21.49
N GLN A 19 18.02 -17.13 22.53
CA GLN A 19 18.58 -17.57 23.82
C GLN A 19 18.63 -19.10 23.92
N GLU A 20 19.37 -19.61 24.90
CA GLU A 20 19.36 -21.04 25.20
C GLU A 20 18.02 -21.47 25.83
N GLY A 21 17.29 -22.32 25.11
CA GLY A 21 16.08 -22.98 25.58
C GLY A 21 16.37 -24.41 26.00
N VAL A 22 15.82 -24.83 27.15
CA VAL A 22 15.97 -26.20 27.66
C VAL A 22 14.59 -26.84 27.79
N LEU A 23 14.42 -28.04 27.23
CA LEU A 23 13.18 -28.80 27.41
C LEU A 23 13.23 -29.47 28.78
N ALA A 24 12.67 -28.79 29.77
CA ALA A 24 12.66 -29.24 31.15
C ALA A 24 11.64 -30.37 31.30
N CYS A 25 12.08 -31.62 31.19
CA CYS A 25 11.24 -32.78 31.44
C CYS A 25 12.04 -33.88 32.14
N ARG A 26 11.77 -34.06 33.42
CA ARG A 26 12.35 -35.08 34.29
C ARG A 26 11.22 -35.94 34.84
N ALA A 27 11.46 -37.24 34.91
CA ALA A 27 10.51 -38.20 35.45
C ALA A 27 11.00 -38.74 36.79
N LYS A 28 10.07 -39.01 37.71
CA LYS A 28 10.35 -39.70 38.98
C LYS A 28 10.08 -41.19 38.81
N GLY A 29 10.93 -42.05 39.36
CA GLY A 29 10.72 -43.50 39.36
C GLY A 29 11.91 -44.27 39.91
N ARG A 30 11.66 -45.47 40.43
CA ARG A 30 12.71 -46.43 40.78
C ARG A 30 12.41 -47.75 40.07
N PRO A 31 13.33 -48.31 39.27
CA PRO A 31 14.60 -47.74 38.81
C PRO A 31 14.44 -46.38 38.09
N GLU A 32 15.52 -45.57 38.02
CA GLU A 32 15.47 -44.24 37.40
C GLU A 32 14.99 -44.35 35.94
N PRO A 33 13.96 -43.60 35.52
CA PRO A 33 13.40 -43.69 34.18
C PRO A 33 14.19 -42.89 33.13
N GLU A 34 14.36 -43.47 31.94
CA GLU A 34 14.89 -42.76 30.78
C GLU A 34 13.79 -41.92 30.13
N VAL A 35 14.04 -40.62 29.90
CA VAL A 35 13.10 -39.69 29.27
C VAL A 35 13.49 -39.43 27.81
N LYS A 36 12.57 -39.68 26.89
CA LYS A 36 12.69 -39.35 25.46
C LYS A 36 11.56 -38.43 25.04
N CYS A 37 11.88 -37.29 24.45
CA CYS A 37 10.90 -36.35 23.93
C CYS A 37 10.98 -36.28 22.41
N SER A 38 9.83 -36.13 21.76
CA SER A 38 9.78 -35.93 20.31
C SER A 38 8.68 -34.97 19.88
N LYS A 39 8.93 -34.25 18.79
CA LYS A 39 7.95 -33.40 18.10
C LYS A 39 7.93 -33.79 16.62
N ASP A 40 6.75 -34.07 16.08
CA ASP A 40 6.54 -34.45 14.68
C ASP A 40 7.45 -35.61 14.22
N GLY A 41 7.71 -36.57 15.13
CA GLY A 41 8.60 -37.72 14.90
C GLY A 41 10.10 -37.44 15.16
N ASN A 42 10.52 -36.18 15.23
CA ASN A 42 11.91 -35.81 15.51
C ASN A 42 12.21 -35.84 17.01
N SER A 43 13.26 -36.56 17.40
CA SER A 43 13.66 -36.70 18.80
C SER A 43 14.50 -35.49 19.26
N ILE A 44 14.25 -35.02 20.48
CA ILE A 44 15.01 -33.97 21.15
C ILE A 44 15.44 -34.45 22.53
N ALA A 45 16.64 -34.09 22.97
CA ALA A 45 17.14 -34.46 24.28
C ALA A 45 16.54 -33.53 25.36
N ALA A 46 15.84 -34.10 26.34
CA ALA A 46 15.38 -33.34 27.49
C ALA A 46 16.57 -32.92 28.37
N GLY A 47 16.54 -31.72 28.92
CA GLY A 47 17.60 -31.19 29.78
C GLY A 47 18.86 -30.68 29.07
N ILE A 48 18.90 -30.70 27.73
CA ILE A 48 20.00 -30.13 26.93
C ILE A 48 19.62 -28.72 26.45
N PRO A 49 20.55 -27.74 26.51
CA PRO A 49 20.35 -26.42 25.92
C PRO A 49 20.35 -26.45 24.39
N TYR A 50 19.41 -25.72 23.79
CA TYR A 50 19.31 -25.50 22.35
C TYR A 50 19.26 -24.00 22.05
N PRO A 51 19.89 -23.52 20.96
CA PRO A 51 19.67 -22.15 20.49
C PRO A 51 18.22 -22.03 20.03
N ALA A 52 17.38 -21.39 20.84
CA ALA A 52 15.95 -21.36 20.61
C ALA A 52 15.63 -20.57 19.33
N ASP A 53 14.96 -21.22 18.40
CA ASP A 53 14.40 -20.63 17.20
C ASP A 53 12.89 -20.89 17.15
N ARG A 54 12.16 -20.21 16.27
CA ARG A 54 10.71 -20.38 16.13
C ARG A 54 10.32 -21.80 15.70
N ALA A 55 11.20 -22.54 15.04
CA ALA A 55 10.95 -23.91 14.64
C ALA A 55 10.98 -24.88 15.83
N HIS A 56 11.49 -24.48 17.00
CA HIS A 56 11.35 -25.24 18.25
C HIS A 56 9.95 -25.12 18.88
N ALA A 57 9.15 -24.11 18.52
CA ALA A 57 7.79 -24.01 19.04
C ALA A 57 6.92 -25.21 18.65
N GLY A 58 6.02 -25.63 19.53
CA GLY A 58 5.07 -26.73 19.28
C GLY A 58 4.90 -27.68 20.47
N THR A 59 4.16 -28.77 20.25
CA THR A 59 3.85 -29.75 21.29
C THR A 59 4.74 -30.97 21.16
N TYR A 60 5.52 -31.22 22.21
CA TYR A 60 6.40 -32.37 22.37
C TYR A 60 5.70 -33.46 23.15
N ARG A 61 5.86 -34.72 22.73
CA ARG A 61 5.47 -35.90 23.50
C ARG A 61 6.69 -36.46 24.21
N CYS A 62 6.72 -36.33 25.53
CA CYS A 62 7.77 -36.87 26.38
C CYS A 62 7.34 -38.20 27.01
N ARG A 63 8.17 -39.22 26.83
CA ARG A 63 7.94 -40.57 27.32
C ARG A 63 9.05 -40.97 28.29
N ALA A 64 8.66 -41.38 29.48
CA ALA A 64 9.53 -41.87 30.54
C ALA A 64 9.36 -43.39 30.68
N THR A 65 10.44 -44.16 30.53
CA THR A 65 10.40 -45.63 30.55
C THR A 65 11.40 -46.20 31.56
N ASN A 66 10.98 -47.19 32.33
CA ASN A 66 11.86 -48.04 33.14
C ASN A 66 11.36 -49.50 33.13
N ALA A 67 12.04 -50.41 33.84
CA ALA A 67 11.67 -51.82 33.93
C ALA A 67 10.25 -52.10 34.49
N LEU A 68 9.62 -51.11 35.14
CA LEU A 68 8.28 -51.20 35.72
C LEU A 68 7.20 -50.53 34.84
N GLY A 69 7.56 -50.06 33.65
CA GLY A 69 6.63 -49.56 32.63
C GLY A 69 6.95 -48.16 32.13
N THR A 70 5.95 -47.53 31.52
CA THR A 70 6.07 -46.27 30.79
C THR A 70 5.04 -45.24 31.25
N ALA A 71 5.42 -43.96 31.25
CA ALA A 71 4.54 -42.81 31.41
C ALA A 71 4.77 -41.81 30.26
N GLU A 72 3.72 -41.11 29.84
CA GLU A 72 3.79 -40.11 28.77
C GLU A 72 3.17 -38.79 29.21
N ARG A 73 3.69 -37.69 28.66
CA ARG A 73 3.17 -36.35 28.88
C ARG A 73 3.42 -35.46 27.67
N ASN A 74 2.41 -34.67 27.31
CA ASN A 74 2.55 -33.63 26.30
C ASN A 74 3.04 -32.32 26.95
N VAL A 75 3.99 -31.67 26.29
CA VAL A 75 4.62 -30.42 26.71
C VAL A 75 4.58 -29.45 25.54
N THR A 76 3.93 -28.31 25.71
CA THR A 76 3.89 -27.25 24.69
C THR A 76 5.02 -26.25 24.97
N VAL A 77 5.92 -26.09 24.00
CA VAL A 77 6.97 -25.08 24.01
C VAL A 77 6.53 -23.90 23.16
N TRP A 78 6.54 -22.71 23.76
CA TRP A 78 6.33 -21.43 23.07
C TRP A 78 7.67 -20.73 22.93
N VAL A 79 8.00 -20.27 21.72
CA VAL A 79 9.20 -19.48 21.49
C VAL A 79 8.79 -18.02 21.31
N GLN A 80 9.10 -17.23 22.33
CA GLN A 80 8.76 -15.82 22.42
C GLN A 80 9.79 -14.98 21.68
N HIS A 81 9.35 -13.91 21.05
CA HIS A 81 10.19 -13.04 20.26
C HIS A 81 9.63 -11.62 20.19
N GLY A 82 10.51 -10.66 19.90
CA GLY A 82 10.14 -9.28 19.64
C GLY A 82 9.37 -9.12 18.31
N PRO A 83 8.78 -7.93 18.06
CA PRO A 83 8.07 -7.64 16.83
C PRO A 83 8.96 -7.76 15.58
N ALA A 84 8.60 -8.65 14.67
CA ALA A 84 9.24 -8.87 13.38
C ALA A 84 8.26 -8.53 12.24
N GLY A 85 8.80 -8.24 11.05
CA GLY A 85 8.00 -7.99 9.85
C GLY A 85 6.96 -6.87 10.01
N VAL A 86 7.32 -5.74 10.65
CA VAL A 86 6.37 -4.62 10.83
C VAL A 86 5.94 -4.08 9.47
N THR A 87 4.65 -4.17 9.21
CA THR A 87 4.00 -3.68 7.99
C THR A 87 3.11 -2.50 8.34
N VAL A 88 3.20 -1.43 7.55
CA VAL A 88 2.31 -0.27 7.62
C VAL A 88 1.76 -0.05 6.23
N ARG A 89 0.43 -0.12 6.08
CA ARG A 89 -0.23 -0.12 4.78
C ARG A 89 -1.39 0.87 4.78
N ALA A 90 -1.42 1.72 3.77
CA ALA A 90 -2.56 2.60 3.52
C ALA A 90 -3.54 1.92 2.57
N LEU A 91 -4.82 1.90 2.95
CA LEU A 91 -5.93 1.31 2.20
C LEU A 91 -6.94 2.41 1.81
N PRO A 92 -7.44 2.41 0.56
CA PRO A 92 -7.11 1.45 -0.51
C PRO A 92 -5.72 1.68 -1.14
N SER A 93 -5.14 2.87 -0.97
CA SER A 93 -3.81 3.20 -1.47
C SER A 93 -3.16 4.31 -0.64
N ALA A 94 -1.86 4.50 -0.82
CA ALA A 94 -1.12 5.62 -0.23
C ALA A 94 -1.32 6.95 -0.98
N ASN A 95 -1.90 6.93 -2.18
CA ASN A 95 -2.25 8.12 -2.97
C ASN A 95 -3.75 8.38 -2.83
N VAL A 96 -4.10 9.20 -1.86
CA VAL A 96 -5.48 9.46 -1.45
C VAL A 96 -6.02 10.68 -2.17
N THR A 97 -7.27 10.63 -2.62
CA THR A 97 -7.92 11.80 -3.21
C THR A 97 -8.48 12.70 -2.10
N ARG A 98 -8.32 14.02 -2.21
CA ARG A 98 -8.93 14.96 -1.25
C ARG A 98 -10.43 14.70 -1.10
N GLY A 99 -10.91 14.64 0.14
CA GLY A 99 -12.31 14.40 0.47
C GLY A 99 -12.70 12.91 0.57
N SER A 100 -11.88 11.98 0.07
CA SER A 100 -12.12 10.54 0.25
C SER A 100 -11.67 10.05 1.62
N GLY A 101 -12.15 8.86 2.02
CA GLY A 101 -11.68 8.17 3.21
C GLY A 101 -10.48 7.26 2.93
N PHE A 102 -9.66 7.03 3.95
CA PHE A 102 -8.59 6.03 3.93
C PHE A 102 -8.28 5.52 5.35
N THR A 103 -7.65 4.36 5.41
CA THR A 103 -7.19 3.75 6.66
C THR A 103 -5.73 3.38 6.54
N VAL A 104 -4.94 3.62 7.59
CA VAL A 104 -3.56 3.13 7.69
C VAL A 104 -3.53 2.03 8.75
N ASP A 105 -3.27 0.81 8.31
CA ASP A 105 -3.18 -0.37 9.17
C ASP A 105 -1.73 -0.70 9.50
N CYS A 106 -1.52 -1.21 10.71
CA CYS A 106 -0.24 -1.71 11.18
C CYS A 106 -0.35 -3.19 11.60
N GLY A 107 0.69 -3.96 11.29
CA GLY A 107 0.77 -5.36 11.69
C GLY A 107 2.21 -5.77 11.94
N ALA A 108 2.43 -6.60 12.95
CA ALA A 108 3.73 -7.19 13.23
C ALA A 108 3.56 -8.61 13.79
N GLU A 109 4.50 -9.49 13.50
CA GLU A 109 4.58 -10.81 14.11
C GLU A 109 5.34 -10.71 15.43
N ALA A 110 4.69 -11.00 16.55
CA ALA A 110 5.32 -11.00 17.87
C ALA A 110 4.65 -12.00 18.81
N LEU A 111 5.44 -12.62 19.69
CA LEU A 111 4.92 -13.41 20.80
C LEU A 111 5.65 -13.01 22.09
N PRO A 112 4.96 -12.46 23.11
CA PRO A 112 3.53 -12.14 23.18
C PRO A 112 3.07 -11.10 22.16
N ALA A 113 1.75 -11.01 21.97
CA ALA A 113 1.12 -10.05 21.07
C ALA A 113 1.63 -8.62 21.34
N PRO A 114 1.92 -7.83 20.29
CA PRO A 114 2.45 -6.50 20.45
C PRO A 114 1.35 -5.47 20.73
N THR A 115 1.74 -4.36 21.35
CA THR A 115 0.96 -3.13 21.42
C THR A 115 1.45 -2.15 20.37
N TYR A 116 0.56 -1.28 19.90
CA TYR A 116 0.84 -0.34 18.82
C TYR A 116 0.79 1.11 19.30
N THR A 117 1.75 1.90 18.83
CA THR A 117 1.83 3.35 19.05
C THR A 117 2.14 4.04 17.74
N TRP A 118 1.66 5.26 17.56
CA TRP A 118 1.77 5.98 16.29
C TRP A 118 2.45 7.33 16.45
N ALA A 119 3.29 7.66 15.48
CA ALA A 119 3.65 9.04 15.15
C ALA A 119 2.92 9.41 13.86
N LEU A 120 2.07 10.44 13.95
CA LEU A 120 1.12 10.83 12.91
C LEU A 120 1.35 12.29 12.50
N PRO A 121 0.95 12.68 11.28
CA PRO A 121 0.88 14.08 10.92
C PRO A 121 -0.11 14.83 11.82
N PRO A 122 0.07 16.15 12.02
CA PRO A 122 -0.78 16.97 12.89
C PRO A 122 -2.11 17.30 12.19
N ALA A 123 -2.95 16.28 11.97
CA ALA A 123 -4.26 16.41 11.35
C ALA A 123 -5.39 16.15 12.36
N PRO A 124 -6.38 17.06 12.50
CA PRO A 124 -7.39 16.99 13.57
C PRO A 124 -8.45 15.90 13.38
N ASN A 125 -8.56 15.36 12.16
CA ASN A 125 -9.58 14.39 11.75
C ASN A 125 -9.08 12.93 11.77
N LEU A 126 -7.90 12.67 12.34
CA LEU A 126 -7.36 11.31 12.53
C LEU A 126 -8.10 10.59 13.66
N ARG A 127 -8.50 9.34 13.44
CA ARG A 127 -9.16 8.51 14.45
C ARG A 127 -8.41 7.19 14.62
N LEU A 128 -7.84 6.96 15.81
CA LEU A 128 -7.24 5.67 16.16
C LEU A 128 -8.34 4.66 16.50
N ALA A 129 -8.16 3.42 16.06
CA ALA A 129 -8.93 2.29 16.56
C ALA A 129 -8.61 2.01 18.04
N ALA A 130 -9.50 1.32 18.74
CA ALA A 130 -9.36 1.04 20.17
C ALA A 130 -8.12 0.18 20.52
N ASP A 131 -7.66 -0.66 19.58
CA ASP A 131 -6.46 -1.48 19.71
C ASP A 131 -5.19 -0.75 19.23
N ASN A 132 -5.33 0.53 18.83
CA ASN A 132 -4.30 1.35 18.19
C ASN A 132 -3.67 0.69 16.96
N ARG A 133 -4.31 -0.32 16.34
CA ARG A 133 -3.73 -1.04 15.21
C ARG A 133 -3.92 -0.30 13.89
N SER A 134 -4.92 0.57 13.83
CA SER A 134 -5.25 1.34 12.63
C SER A 134 -5.61 2.78 12.93
N VAL A 135 -5.41 3.62 11.92
CA VAL A 135 -5.76 5.04 11.92
C VAL A 135 -6.64 5.33 10.71
N THR A 136 -7.84 5.83 10.96
CA THR A 136 -8.85 6.08 9.92
C THR A 136 -9.09 7.57 9.74
N VAL A 137 -9.29 7.97 8.49
CA VAL A 137 -9.72 9.30 8.07
C VAL A 137 -10.93 9.14 7.16
N THR A 138 -12.04 9.80 7.47
CA THR A 138 -13.27 9.70 6.67
C THR A 138 -13.28 10.68 5.50
N ARG A 139 -12.71 11.87 5.67
CA ARG A 139 -12.58 12.91 4.65
C ARG A 139 -11.18 13.50 4.67
N ALA A 140 -10.34 13.09 3.72
CA ALA A 140 -8.96 13.51 3.63
C ALA A 140 -8.80 14.99 3.27
N THR A 141 -7.85 15.64 3.92
CA THR A 141 -7.42 17.02 3.66
C THR A 141 -5.93 17.06 3.39
N THR A 142 -5.39 18.18 2.91
CA THR A 142 -3.94 18.34 2.73
C THR A 142 -3.15 18.21 4.03
N ALA A 143 -3.76 18.48 5.19
CA ALA A 143 -3.14 18.26 6.50
C ALA A 143 -2.91 16.77 6.81
N ASN A 144 -3.65 15.86 6.17
CA ASN A 144 -3.46 14.41 6.33
C ASN A 144 -2.26 13.87 5.55
N ARG A 145 -1.62 14.68 4.71
CA ARG A 145 -0.39 14.32 4.00
C ARG A 145 0.76 14.17 5.00
N GLY A 146 1.56 13.13 4.85
CA GLY A 146 2.77 12.97 5.66
C GLY A 146 3.16 11.52 5.88
N VAL A 147 4.10 11.34 6.81
CA VAL A 147 4.59 10.02 7.22
C VAL A 147 3.74 9.52 8.38
N TYR A 148 3.23 8.29 8.24
CA TYR A 148 2.51 7.56 9.27
C TYR A 148 3.44 6.47 9.77
N THR A 149 3.98 6.64 10.98
CA THR A 149 4.91 5.69 11.58
C THR A 149 4.21 4.94 12.69
N CYS A 150 4.12 3.62 12.52
CA CYS A 150 3.62 2.72 13.54
C CYS A 150 4.80 2.03 14.24
N THR A 151 4.72 1.94 15.55
CA THR A 151 5.68 1.25 16.40
C THR A 151 4.98 0.11 17.12
N ALA A 152 5.34 -1.12 16.78
CA ALA A 152 4.91 -2.33 17.46
C ALA A 152 5.89 -2.65 18.61
N SER A 153 5.37 -2.97 19.79
CA SER A 153 6.20 -3.20 20.99
C SER A 153 5.65 -4.35 21.84
N ASN A 154 6.53 -5.24 22.31
CA ASN A 154 6.23 -6.19 23.37
C ASN A 154 7.39 -6.24 24.38
N ARG A 155 7.36 -7.16 25.35
CA ARG A 155 8.41 -7.31 26.37
C ARG A 155 9.78 -7.71 25.83
N HIS A 156 9.85 -8.20 24.59
CA HIS A 156 11.07 -8.69 23.94
C HIS A 156 11.64 -7.69 22.92
N GLY A 157 11.01 -6.53 22.76
CA GLY A 157 11.55 -5.45 21.95
C GLY A 157 10.49 -4.62 21.26
N ARG A 158 10.98 -3.75 20.37
CA ARG A 158 10.18 -2.77 19.64
C ARG A 158 10.70 -2.63 18.23
N ARG A 159 9.79 -2.50 17.26
CA ARG A 159 10.14 -2.24 15.88
C ARG A 159 9.11 -1.31 15.24
N ALA A 160 9.58 -0.43 14.37
CA ALA A 160 8.74 0.54 13.68
C ALA A 160 8.71 0.29 12.18
N GLY A 161 7.59 0.65 11.56
CA GLY A 161 7.40 0.72 10.12
C GLY A 161 6.74 2.05 9.76
N SER A 162 6.81 2.46 8.51
CA SER A 162 6.22 3.73 8.06
C SER A 162 5.65 3.63 6.65
N VAL A 163 4.63 4.43 6.38
CA VAL A 163 4.11 4.68 5.04
C VAL A 163 3.94 6.18 4.82
N VAL A 164 4.21 6.65 3.61
CA VAL A 164 3.98 8.04 3.23
C VAL A 164 2.63 8.13 2.56
N VAL A 165 1.70 8.87 3.15
CA VAL A 165 0.39 9.15 2.55
C VAL A 165 0.46 10.46 1.79
N ARG A 166 0.07 10.42 0.52
CA ARG A 166 -0.12 11.57 -0.36
C ARG A 166 -1.60 11.88 -0.47
N VAL A 167 -1.93 13.16 -0.52
CA VAL A 167 -3.29 13.64 -0.73
C VAL A 167 -3.28 14.53 -1.97
N ASP A 168 -3.99 14.09 -3.00
CA ASP A 168 -4.05 14.75 -4.31
C ASP A 168 -5.33 15.58 -4.47
N GLU A 169 -5.19 16.73 -5.12
CA GLU A 169 -6.29 17.64 -5.45
C GLU A 169 -6.83 17.34 -6.85
N SER A 170 -7.65 16.30 -6.96
CA SER A 170 -8.18 15.81 -8.23
C SER A 170 -9.01 16.84 -9.03
N TRP A 171 -9.64 17.81 -8.36
CA TRP A 171 -10.42 18.86 -9.03
C TRP A 171 -9.56 19.82 -9.89
N LEU A 172 -8.28 19.99 -9.57
CA LEU A 172 -7.39 20.84 -10.36
C LEU A 172 -7.22 20.31 -11.79
N ALA A 173 -7.13 18.98 -11.95
CA ALA A 173 -7.06 18.36 -13.27
C ALA A 173 -8.33 18.61 -14.10
N VAL A 174 -9.50 18.68 -13.45
CA VAL A 174 -10.77 19.00 -14.11
C VAL A 174 -10.74 20.44 -14.64
N LEU A 175 -10.27 21.41 -13.84
CA LEU A 175 -10.15 22.79 -14.29
C LEU A 175 -9.17 22.96 -15.46
N VAL A 176 -8.02 22.27 -15.42
CA VAL A 176 -7.04 22.30 -16.50
C VAL A 176 -7.65 21.74 -17.79
N ALA A 177 -8.37 20.62 -17.71
CA ALA A 177 -9.05 20.03 -18.86
C ALA A 177 -10.14 20.95 -19.45
N LEU A 178 -10.96 21.57 -18.59
CA LEU A 178 -11.98 22.54 -19.02
C LEU A 178 -11.34 23.77 -19.66
N GLY A 179 -10.24 24.28 -19.11
CA GLY A 179 -9.48 25.39 -19.69
C GLY A 179 -8.89 25.05 -21.06
N ALA A 180 -8.29 23.87 -21.21
CA ALA A 180 -7.76 23.40 -22.49
C ALA A 180 -8.86 23.23 -23.56
N LEU A 181 -10.01 22.65 -23.18
CA LEU A 181 -11.19 22.56 -24.06
C LEU A 181 -11.68 23.94 -24.48
N GLY A 182 -11.76 24.89 -23.55
CA GLY A 182 -12.12 26.28 -23.86
C GLY A 182 -11.14 26.99 -24.80
N ALA A 183 -9.84 26.74 -24.66
CA ALA A 183 -8.83 27.31 -25.57
C ALA A 183 -8.94 26.74 -26.99
N VAL A 184 -9.17 25.43 -27.13
CA VAL A 184 -9.35 24.76 -28.43
C VAL A 184 -10.59 25.27 -29.15
N THR A 185 -11.72 25.42 -28.44
CA THR A 185 -12.95 25.95 -29.04
C THR A 185 -12.79 27.41 -29.46
N ALA A 186 -12.13 28.24 -28.66
CA ALA A 186 -11.85 29.64 -29.01
C ALA A 186 -10.95 29.74 -30.26
N LEU A 187 -9.89 28.93 -30.35
CA LEU A 187 -9.04 28.84 -31.53
C LEU A 187 -9.84 28.42 -32.78
N GLY A 188 -10.67 27.38 -32.65
CA GLY A 188 -11.54 26.92 -33.75
C GLY A 188 -12.49 28.01 -34.25
N LEU A 189 -13.14 28.75 -33.33
CA LEU A 189 -14.02 29.87 -33.68
C LEU A 189 -13.26 31.04 -34.31
N ALA A 190 -12.06 31.36 -33.84
CA ALA A 190 -11.23 32.40 -34.43
C ALA A 190 -10.80 32.05 -35.86
N VAL A 191 -10.41 30.81 -36.11
CA VAL A 191 -10.08 30.31 -37.46
C VAL A 191 -11.31 30.33 -38.37
N ALA A 192 -12.45 29.80 -37.89
CA ALA A 192 -13.70 29.79 -38.66
C ALA A 192 -14.20 31.22 -38.96
N GLY A 193 -14.11 32.12 -37.98
CA GLY A 193 -14.44 33.54 -38.14
C GLY A 193 -13.51 34.23 -39.13
N GLY A 194 -12.19 33.97 -39.06
CA GLY A 194 -11.22 34.46 -40.03
C GLY A 194 -11.51 33.96 -41.45
N TYR A 195 -11.83 32.67 -41.61
CA TYR A 195 -12.22 32.08 -42.89
C TYR A 195 -13.53 32.68 -43.43
N TYR A 196 -14.52 32.90 -42.56
CA TYR A 196 -15.79 33.52 -42.92
C TYR A 196 -15.62 34.99 -43.37
N LEU A 197 -14.79 35.77 -42.68
CA LEU A 197 -14.48 37.15 -43.07
C LEU A 197 -13.71 37.20 -44.40
N LYS A 198 -12.71 36.32 -44.59
CA LYS A 198 -11.93 36.22 -45.84
C LYS A 198 -12.84 35.89 -47.03
N THR A 199 -13.74 34.91 -46.88
CA THR A 199 -14.65 34.49 -47.95
C THR A 199 -15.75 35.51 -48.26
N THR A 200 -16.32 36.18 -47.24
CA THR A 200 -17.32 37.24 -47.42
C THR A 200 -16.71 38.49 -48.08
N ALA A 201 -15.48 38.85 -47.71
CA ALA A 201 -14.74 39.93 -48.36
C ALA A 201 -14.51 39.65 -49.86
N CYS A 202 -14.19 38.42 -50.24
CA CYS A 202 -14.06 38.02 -51.64
C CYS A 202 -15.40 38.11 -52.41
N LYS A 203 -16.53 37.80 -51.77
CA LYS A 203 -17.87 37.90 -52.41
C LYS A 203 -18.34 39.34 -52.63
N LYS A 204 -17.84 40.32 -51.86
CA LYS A 204 -18.34 41.71 -51.89
C LYS A 204 -17.47 42.69 -52.68
N GLY A 205 -16.30 42.28 -53.19
CA GLY A 205 -15.50 43.11 -54.10
C GLY A 205 -14.98 44.43 -53.49
N GLU A 206 -14.86 44.50 -52.16
CA GLU A 206 -14.62 45.74 -51.40
C GLU A 206 -13.15 45.97 -51.01
N TYR A 207 -12.20 45.09 -51.41
CA TYR A 207 -10.78 45.33 -51.15
C TYR A 207 -10.13 46.19 -52.25
N ASN A 208 -9.51 47.30 -51.83
CA ASN A 208 -8.63 48.09 -52.69
C ASN A 208 -7.35 47.29 -52.97
N VAL A 209 -7.06 47.03 -54.25
CA VAL A 209 -6.04 46.09 -54.74
C VAL A 209 -4.60 46.39 -54.28
N ARG A 210 -4.34 47.58 -53.73
CA ARG A 210 -2.98 48.02 -53.34
C ARG A 210 -2.45 47.43 -52.04
N ASP A 211 -3.31 47.00 -51.11
CA ASP A 211 -2.85 46.49 -49.81
C ASP A 211 -2.65 44.96 -49.80
N ALA A 212 -2.88 44.29 -50.93
CA ALA A 212 -2.77 42.84 -51.07
C ALA A 212 -1.36 42.35 -51.47
N GLU A 213 -0.45 43.25 -51.86
CA GLU A 213 0.89 42.88 -52.36
C GLU A 213 1.87 42.36 -51.29
N GLY A 214 1.49 42.35 -50.00
CA GLY A 214 2.33 41.88 -48.89
C GLY A 214 1.95 40.53 -48.27
N SER A 215 0.86 39.89 -48.69
CA SER A 215 0.35 38.66 -48.06
C SER A 215 0.50 37.46 -48.99
N SER A 216 1.20 36.42 -48.53
CA SER A 216 1.47 35.17 -49.27
C SER A 216 0.23 34.28 -49.50
N GLU A 217 -0.99 34.84 -49.39
CA GLU A 217 -2.22 34.07 -49.30
C GLU A 217 -3.43 34.66 -50.06
N ALA A 218 -3.21 35.62 -50.95
CA ALA A 218 -4.28 36.22 -51.77
C ALA A 218 -3.90 36.27 -53.26
N ALA A 219 -4.25 35.22 -54.00
CA ALA A 219 -4.32 35.29 -55.46
C ALA A 219 -5.79 35.40 -55.88
N CYS A 220 -6.33 36.62 -55.92
CA CYS A 220 -7.56 36.90 -56.66
C CYS A 220 -7.19 36.94 -58.15
N LEU A 221 -7.54 35.88 -58.89
CA LEU A 221 -7.15 35.74 -60.30
C LEU A 221 -7.83 36.79 -61.20
N HIS A 222 -7.04 37.30 -62.14
CA HIS A 222 -7.33 38.42 -63.02
C HIS A 222 -8.42 38.12 -64.08
N ARG A 223 -9.18 39.17 -64.39
CA ARG A 223 -10.31 39.26 -65.33
C ARG A 223 -9.90 39.14 -66.80
N HIS A 224 -10.68 38.44 -67.63
CA HIS A 224 -10.80 38.73 -69.08
C HIS A 224 -12.25 39.09 -69.41
N ARG A 225 -12.45 40.17 -70.18
CA ARG A 225 -13.74 40.83 -70.42
C ARG A 225 -14.38 40.29 -71.70
N ASP A 226 -15.62 39.79 -71.61
CA ASP A 226 -16.53 39.68 -72.77
C ASP A 226 -17.98 39.98 -72.36
N ASN A 227 -18.78 40.43 -73.33
CA ASN A 227 -19.85 41.41 -73.22
C ASN A 227 -21.26 40.81 -72.97
N ARG A 228 -21.42 39.73 -72.19
CA ARG A 228 -22.75 39.09 -71.98
C ARG A 228 -23.03 38.55 -70.57
N GLY A 229 -22.83 39.37 -69.56
CA GLY A 229 -23.38 39.16 -68.21
C GLY A 229 -22.53 38.27 -67.30
N ASP A 230 -22.65 38.53 -66.00
CA ASP A 230 -21.85 37.87 -64.97
C ASP A 230 -22.34 36.45 -64.72
N ILE A 231 -21.58 35.44 -65.16
CA ILE A 231 -21.75 34.05 -64.75
C ILE A 231 -20.62 33.70 -63.79
N PHE A 232 -20.97 33.46 -62.52
CA PHE A 232 -20.04 33.03 -61.49
C PHE A 232 -19.82 31.52 -61.59
N GLY A 233 -18.71 31.10 -62.21
CA GLY A 233 -18.24 29.71 -62.18
C GLY A 233 -17.35 29.46 -60.97
N ILE A 234 -17.65 28.42 -60.20
CA ILE A 234 -16.77 27.90 -59.14
C ILE A 234 -16.04 26.69 -59.75
N GLN A 235 -14.71 26.74 -59.85
CA GLN A 235 -13.93 25.58 -60.24
C GLN A 235 -13.23 25.02 -59.01
N LEU A 236 -13.72 23.87 -58.53
CA LEU A 236 -13.08 23.09 -57.48
C LEU A 236 -11.93 22.31 -58.11
N THR A 237 -10.71 22.61 -57.71
CA THR A 237 -9.56 21.74 -57.99
C THR A 237 -9.49 20.67 -56.89
N GLN A 238 -9.69 19.42 -57.28
CA GLN A 238 -9.10 18.24 -56.61
C GLN A 238 -8.10 17.60 -57.57
N PRO A 239 -7.18 16.74 -57.11
CA PRO A 239 -6.75 16.47 -55.74
C PRO A 239 -5.40 17.12 -55.38
#